data_AF-A0A352GPK9-F1
#
_entry.id   AF-A0A352GPK9-F1
#
_cell.length_a   1.000
_cell.length_b   1.000
_cell.length_c   1.000
_cell.angle_alpha   90.00
_cell.angle_beta   90.00
_cell.angle_gamma   90.00
#
_symmetry.space_group_name_H-M   'P 1'
#
loop_
_entity.id
_entity.type
_entity.pdbx_description
1 polymer ?
#
loop_
_entity_poly.entity_id
_entity_poly.type
_entity_poly.pdbx_seq_one_letter_code
_entity_poly.pdbx_strand_id
1 'polypeptide(L)'
;MSIQTKIITVLVVVLGGLLLGDLIVLDRVVLEGFRKLESQETRREIGRTMAIVDDEVKSLDPVASNWAQWDDLAEFAQTGLPAFAEQHLSNTILDTLALDMVIVVDRHGRVVLSRFRNRQTGGVIHVDNLEHRDFPEDHPLLAHNRGVGHIRGTIATDNGPILTTAAPLLGKRGVPPAAGTVIIGRLMDKAAVSRISGQMNNALEMTPITAGLSSGQRETVNHILALDEPVIERAADGSWTALLVQRDLFGYPAALYSITAWSTIHGLGADTVRTASIMAILASLTVIAVILFLMRRLIVHPFANLKRELLDIRASGDLTKTIPASGKDEFALVSREINDLLTERA
;
A
#
# COMPACT_ATOMS: atom_id res chain seq x y z
N MET A 1 1.92 34.44 -47.85
CA MET A 1 1.56 33.02 -47.64
C MET A 1 0.45 32.64 -48.60
N SER A 2 0.55 31.48 -49.27
CA SER A 2 -0.58 30.97 -50.05
C SER A 2 -1.74 30.59 -49.09
N ILE A 3 -2.97 30.58 -49.60
CA ILE A 3 -4.16 30.14 -48.83
C ILE A 3 -3.94 28.72 -48.27
N GLN A 4 -3.22 27.88 -49.01
CA GLN A 4 -2.87 26.52 -48.61
C GLN A 4 -2.01 26.50 -47.34
N THR A 5 -0.97 27.34 -47.29
CA THR A 5 -0.11 27.42 -46.09
C THR A 5 -0.94 27.88 -44.89
N LYS A 6 -1.86 28.84 -45.06
CA LYS A 6 -2.74 29.29 -43.98
C LYS A 6 -3.63 28.16 -43.44
N ILE A 7 -4.27 27.39 -44.31
CA ILE A 7 -5.14 26.27 -43.92
C ILE A 7 -4.34 25.17 -43.21
N ILE A 8 -3.18 24.77 -43.75
CA ILE A 8 -2.31 23.76 -43.13
C ILE A 8 -1.85 24.23 -41.75
N THR A 9 -1.41 25.49 -41.63
CA THR A 9 -0.99 26.04 -40.34
C THR A 9 -2.12 25.99 -39.31
N VAL A 10 -3.34 26.42 -39.68
CA VAL A 10 -4.50 26.35 -38.77
C VAL A 10 -4.78 24.90 -38.36
N LEU A 11 -4.78 23.96 -39.30
CA LEU A 11 -5.05 22.55 -39.02
C LEU A 11 -4.00 21.93 -38.09
N VAL A 12 -2.71 22.16 -38.35
CA VAL A 12 -1.61 21.67 -37.53
C VAL A 12 -1.67 22.26 -36.12
N VAL A 13 -2.01 23.55 -36.00
CA VAL A 13 -2.18 24.21 -34.69
C VAL A 13 -3.35 23.60 -33.92
N VAL A 14 -4.50 23.39 -34.56
CA VAL A 14 -5.68 22.80 -33.91
C VAL A 14 -5.42 21.36 -33.47
N LEU A 15 -4.91 20.52 -34.38
CA LEU A 15 -4.60 19.12 -34.07
C LEU A 15 -3.46 19.00 -33.04
N GLY A 16 -2.45 19.85 -33.14
CA GLY A 16 -1.37 19.91 -32.16
C GLY A 16 -1.86 20.32 -30.78
N GLY A 17 -2.79 21.29 -30.70
CA GLY A 17 -3.42 21.68 -29.44
C GLY A 17 -4.28 20.57 -28.83
N LEU A 18 -5.05 19.84 -29.65
CA LEU A 18 -5.83 18.69 -29.20
C LEU A 18 -4.93 17.56 -28.69
N LEU A 19 -3.86 17.22 -29.41
CA LEU A 19 -2.88 16.22 -28.99
C LEU A 19 -2.20 16.64 -27.68
N LEU A 20 -1.79 17.90 -27.56
CA LEU A 20 -1.20 18.42 -26.33
C LEU A 20 -2.19 18.31 -25.16
N GLY A 21 -3.46 18.65 -25.37
CA GLY A 21 -4.51 18.49 -24.37
C GLY A 21 -4.69 17.04 -23.93
N ASP A 22 -4.75 16.11 -24.88
CA ASP A 22 -4.86 14.67 -24.60
C ASP A 22 -3.68 14.14 -23.78
N LEU A 23 -2.44 14.49 -24.17
CA LEU A 23 -1.23 14.12 -23.42
C LEU A 23 -1.24 14.69 -21.99
N ILE A 24 -1.72 15.91 -21.80
CA ILE A 24 -1.89 16.51 -20.46
C ILE A 24 -2.93 15.74 -19.65
N VAL A 25 -4.05 15.32 -20.26
CA VAL A 25 -5.08 14.52 -19.56
C VAL A 25 -4.54 13.15 -19.15
N LEU A 26 -3.82 12.47 -20.05
CA LEU A 26 -3.20 11.18 -19.74
C LEU A 26 -2.21 11.29 -18.57
N ASP A 27 -1.37 12.32 -18.53
CA ASP A 27 -0.42 12.53 -17.44
C ASP A 27 -1.10 12.99 -16.14
N ARG A 28 -1.97 14.00 -16.19
CA ARG A 28 -2.51 14.62 -14.96
C ARG A 28 -3.70 13.90 -14.35
N VAL A 29 -4.50 13.20 -15.15
CA VAL A 29 -5.73 12.55 -14.69
C VAL A 29 -5.52 11.05 -14.60
N VAL A 30 -5.02 10.42 -15.67
CA VAL A 30 -4.90 8.97 -15.71
C VAL A 30 -3.73 8.49 -14.85
N LEU A 31 -2.52 9.02 -15.05
CA LEU A 31 -1.36 8.60 -14.25
C LEU A 31 -1.55 8.88 -12.76
N GLU A 32 -2.09 10.05 -12.43
CA GLU A 32 -2.37 10.42 -11.04
C GLU A 32 -3.47 9.54 -10.42
N GLY A 33 -4.47 9.13 -11.22
CA GLY A 33 -5.45 8.13 -10.81
C GLY A 33 -4.80 6.80 -10.43
N PHE A 34 -3.86 6.31 -11.25
CA PHE A 34 -3.09 5.10 -10.93
C PHE A 34 -2.25 5.26 -9.66
N ARG A 35 -1.57 6.40 -9.47
CA ARG A 35 -0.80 6.65 -8.24
C ARG A 35 -1.66 6.63 -6.98
N LYS A 36 -2.88 7.17 -7.06
CA LYS A 36 -3.85 7.11 -5.95
C LYS A 36 -4.28 5.67 -5.66
N LEU A 37 -4.54 4.88 -6.71
CA LEU A 37 -4.87 3.46 -6.56
C LEU A 37 -3.72 2.66 -5.95
N GLU A 38 -2.48 2.90 -6.39
CA GLU A 38 -1.27 2.31 -5.81
C GLU A 38 -1.20 2.61 -4.31
N SER A 39 -1.34 3.89 -3.91
CA SER A 39 -1.29 4.29 -2.51
C SER A 39 -2.41 3.66 -1.66
N GLN A 40 -3.62 3.54 -2.20
CA GLN A 40 -4.74 2.90 -1.51
C GLN A 40 -4.55 1.39 -1.34
N GLU A 41 -4.07 0.71 -2.37
CA GLU A 41 -3.73 -0.72 -2.32
C GLU A 41 -2.67 -0.97 -1.24
N THR A 42 -1.57 -0.20 -1.26
CA THR A 42 -0.52 -0.34 -0.26
C THR A 42 -1.05 -0.09 1.16
N ARG A 43 -1.83 0.98 1.39
CA ARG A 43 -2.43 1.24 2.71
C ARG A 43 -3.28 0.07 3.21
N ARG A 44 -4.06 -0.55 2.34
CA ARG A 44 -4.84 -1.75 2.67
C ARG A 44 -3.93 -2.93 3.03
N GLU A 45 -2.85 -3.12 2.28
CA GLU A 45 -1.92 -4.23 2.49
C GLU A 45 -1.11 -4.09 3.80
N ILE A 46 -0.71 -2.87 4.13
CA ILE A 46 -0.10 -2.52 5.43
C ILE A 46 -1.09 -2.83 6.56
N GLY A 47 -2.35 -2.40 6.44
CA GLY A 47 -3.39 -2.68 7.43
C GLY A 47 -3.62 -4.18 7.65
N ARG A 48 -3.55 -4.99 6.59
CA ARG A 48 -3.63 -6.46 6.70
C ARG A 48 -2.43 -7.06 7.43
N THR A 49 -1.23 -6.58 7.11
CA THR A 49 0.00 -7.04 7.78
C THR A 49 -0.08 -6.78 9.29
N MET A 50 -0.57 -5.59 9.68
CA MET A 50 -0.77 -5.26 11.10
C MET A 50 -1.83 -6.14 11.76
N ALA A 51 -2.93 -6.45 11.07
CA ALA A 51 -3.95 -7.36 11.60
C ALA A 51 -3.38 -8.77 11.86
N ILE A 52 -2.44 -9.25 11.04
CA ILE A 52 -1.76 -10.53 11.25
C ILE A 52 -0.80 -10.47 12.45
N VAL A 53 -0.08 -9.36 12.61
CA VAL A 53 0.77 -9.13 13.81
C VAL A 53 -0.08 -9.17 15.08
N ASP A 54 -1.26 -8.57 15.06
CA ASP A 54 -2.20 -8.62 16.19
C ASP A 54 -2.81 -10.01 16.39
N ASP A 55 -3.10 -10.73 15.30
CA ASP A 55 -3.59 -12.12 15.35
C ASP A 55 -2.53 -13.10 15.87
N GLU A 56 -1.24 -12.79 15.72
CA GLU A 56 -0.16 -13.62 16.27
C GLU A 56 -0.26 -13.72 17.80
N VAL A 57 -0.76 -12.69 18.49
CA VAL A 57 -1.05 -12.74 19.95
C VAL A 57 -2.11 -13.81 20.26
N LYS A 58 -3.11 -13.96 19.38
CA LYS A 58 -4.19 -14.94 19.54
C LYS A 58 -3.71 -16.38 19.41
N SER A 59 -2.54 -16.59 18.80
CA SER A 59 -1.94 -17.93 18.69
C SER A 59 -1.62 -18.57 20.06
N LEU A 60 -1.50 -17.75 21.12
CA LEU A 60 -1.23 -18.21 22.47
C LEU A 60 -2.49 -18.65 23.23
N ASP A 61 -3.68 -18.26 22.77
CA ASP A 61 -4.92 -18.55 23.50
C ASP A 61 -5.22 -20.03 23.68
N PRO A 62 -5.01 -20.91 22.68
CA PRO A 62 -5.26 -22.33 22.88
C PRO A 62 -4.40 -22.92 23.99
N VAL A 63 -3.15 -22.44 24.11
CA VAL A 63 -2.21 -22.88 25.17
C VAL A 63 -2.68 -22.37 26.52
N ALA A 64 -2.97 -21.07 26.64
CA ALA A 64 -3.45 -20.48 27.88
C ALA A 64 -4.79 -21.07 28.34
N SER A 65 -5.71 -21.32 27.41
CA SER A 65 -7.02 -21.91 27.69
C SER A 65 -6.91 -23.36 28.15
N ASN A 66 -5.99 -24.13 27.57
CA ASN A 66 -5.73 -25.49 28.02
C ASN A 66 -5.17 -25.51 29.45
N TRP A 67 -4.22 -24.62 29.76
CA TRP A 67 -3.66 -24.48 31.10
C TRP A 67 -4.69 -23.95 32.12
N ALA A 68 -5.57 -23.03 31.71
CA ALA A 68 -6.67 -22.51 32.52
C ALA A 68 -7.62 -23.61 33.03
N GLN A 69 -7.72 -24.73 32.32
CA GLN A 69 -8.58 -25.86 32.65
C GLN A 69 -7.87 -26.94 33.50
N TRP A 70 -6.59 -26.79 33.82
CA TRP A 70 -5.87 -27.76 34.64
C TRP A 70 -6.16 -27.56 36.12
N ASP A 71 -6.81 -28.54 36.74
CA ASP A 71 -7.09 -28.55 38.18
C ASP A 71 -5.79 -28.47 39.01
N ASP A 72 -4.74 -29.18 38.59
CA ASP A 72 -3.44 -29.18 39.28
C ASP A 72 -2.75 -27.81 39.23
N LEU A 73 -2.90 -27.06 38.12
CA LEU A 73 -2.35 -25.70 38.01
C LEU A 73 -3.14 -24.71 38.88
N ALA A 74 -4.46 -24.91 38.99
CA ALA A 74 -5.32 -24.15 39.90
C ALA A 74 -4.96 -24.42 41.38
N GLU A 75 -4.64 -25.67 41.73
CA GLU A 75 -4.14 -26.03 43.07
C GLU A 75 -2.75 -25.44 43.32
N PHE A 76 -1.86 -25.49 42.34
CA PHE A 76 -0.53 -24.88 42.43
C PHE A 76 -0.60 -23.38 42.68
N ALA A 77 -1.53 -22.66 42.02
CA ALA A 77 -1.74 -21.22 42.25
C ALA A 77 -2.16 -20.88 43.70
N GLN A 78 -2.68 -21.84 44.46
CA GLN A 78 -3.05 -21.64 45.87
C GLN A 78 -1.96 -22.10 46.84
N THR A 79 -1.26 -23.18 46.50
CA THR A 79 -0.34 -23.88 47.40
C THR A 79 1.13 -23.50 47.19
N GLY A 80 1.51 -23.10 45.98
CA GLY A 80 2.89 -22.79 45.61
C GLY A 80 3.86 -23.97 45.69
N LEU A 81 3.37 -25.22 45.58
CA LEU A 81 4.17 -26.44 45.72
C LEU A 81 5.33 -26.50 44.70
N PRO A 82 6.61 -26.42 45.13
CA PRO A 82 7.75 -26.32 44.21
C PRO A 82 7.89 -27.51 43.26
N ALA A 83 7.54 -28.72 43.72
CA ALA A 83 7.62 -29.95 42.92
C ALA A 83 6.76 -29.87 41.64
N PHE A 84 5.60 -29.21 41.70
CA PHE A 84 4.74 -29.01 40.53
C PHE A 84 5.43 -28.11 39.50
N ALA A 85 6.04 -27.00 39.95
CA ALA A 85 6.74 -26.07 39.07
C ALA A 85 7.95 -26.72 38.38
N GLU A 86 8.66 -27.63 39.07
CA GLU A 86 9.79 -28.37 38.50
C GLU A 86 9.35 -29.40 37.45
N GLN A 87 8.17 -30.01 37.61
CA GLN A 87 7.68 -31.04 36.69
C GLN A 87 6.93 -30.46 35.48
N HIS A 88 6.11 -29.43 35.70
CA HIS A 88 5.16 -28.94 34.69
C HIS A 88 5.48 -27.55 34.13
N LEU A 89 6.29 -26.76 34.84
CA LEU A 89 6.65 -25.39 34.46
C LEU A 89 8.18 -25.25 34.35
N SER A 90 8.84 -26.34 33.96
CA SER A 90 10.28 -26.37 33.73
C SER A 90 10.64 -25.69 32.41
N ASN A 91 11.90 -25.29 32.32
CA ASN A 91 12.49 -24.73 31.11
C ASN A 91 12.25 -25.61 29.88
N THR A 92 12.38 -26.94 30.02
CA THR A 92 12.13 -27.89 28.93
C THR A 92 10.68 -27.87 28.43
N ILE A 93 9.71 -27.73 29.34
CA ILE A 93 8.29 -27.61 28.97
C ILE A 93 8.02 -26.28 28.26
N LEU A 94 8.58 -25.18 28.76
CA LEU A 94 8.46 -23.87 28.12
C LEU A 94 9.06 -23.87 26.72
N ASP A 95 10.23 -24.50 26.53
CA ASP A 95 10.85 -24.66 25.20
C ASP A 95 9.95 -25.44 24.25
N THR A 96 9.33 -26.53 24.72
CA THR A 96 8.40 -27.38 23.95
C THR A 96 7.16 -26.61 23.51
N LEU A 97 6.61 -25.75 24.36
CA LEU A 97 5.43 -24.92 24.07
C LEU A 97 5.79 -23.58 23.40
N ALA A 98 7.07 -23.37 23.13
CA ALA A 98 7.61 -22.15 22.59
C ALA A 98 7.24 -20.91 23.42
N LEU A 99 7.35 -20.97 24.74
CA LEU A 99 7.07 -19.87 25.67
C LEU A 99 8.36 -19.28 26.26
N ASP A 100 8.46 -17.96 26.23
CA ASP A 100 9.57 -17.20 26.81
C ASP A 100 9.21 -16.66 28.21
N MET A 101 7.92 -16.66 28.55
CA MET A 101 7.41 -16.18 29.83
C MET A 101 6.27 -17.05 30.34
N VAL A 102 6.30 -17.32 31.64
CA VAL A 102 5.14 -17.81 32.39
C VAL A 102 5.09 -17.12 33.75
N ILE A 103 3.90 -16.67 34.14
CA ILE A 103 3.60 -16.15 35.47
C ILE A 103 2.33 -16.84 35.97
N VAL A 104 2.36 -17.31 37.20
CA VAL A 104 1.18 -17.82 37.89
C VAL A 104 0.94 -16.93 39.09
N VAL A 105 -0.25 -16.32 39.14
CA VAL A 105 -0.70 -15.50 40.27
C VAL A 105 -1.86 -16.18 40.99
N ASP A 106 -1.92 -16.00 42.30
CA ASP A 106 -3.03 -16.47 43.12
C ASP A 106 -4.27 -15.56 42.98
N ARG A 107 -5.35 -15.91 43.70
CA ARG A 107 -6.62 -15.15 43.70
C ARG A 107 -6.50 -13.71 44.20
N HIS A 108 -5.44 -13.40 44.93
CA HIS A 108 -5.17 -12.08 45.50
C HIS A 108 -4.15 -11.29 44.68
N GLY A 109 -3.73 -11.81 43.52
CA GLY A 109 -2.74 -11.16 42.66
C GLY A 109 -1.29 -11.40 43.09
N ARG A 110 -1.04 -12.26 44.09
CA ARG A 110 0.33 -12.56 44.53
C ARG A 110 1.00 -13.50 43.55
N VAL A 111 2.24 -13.21 43.16
CA VAL A 111 3.01 -14.02 42.22
C VAL A 111 3.51 -15.28 42.92
N VAL A 112 3.02 -16.43 42.48
CA VAL A 112 3.41 -17.76 42.97
C VAL A 112 4.63 -18.26 42.22
N LEU A 113 4.67 -18.01 40.91
CA LEU A 113 5.79 -18.34 40.03
C LEU A 113 5.92 -17.26 38.97
N SER A 114 7.14 -16.85 38.68
CA SER A 114 7.48 -16.07 37.50
C SER A 114 8.74 -16.63 36.85
N ARG A 115 8.70 -16.86 35.54
CA ARG A 115 9.89 -17.21 34.75
C ARG A 115 9.90 -16.34 33.50
N PHE A 116 11.03 -15.69 33.27
CA PHE A 116 11.31 -14.87 32.10
C PHE A 116 12.62 -15.33 31.50
N ARG A 117 12.58 -15.86 30.28
CA ARG A 117 13.77 -16.41 29.64
C ARG A 117 13.63 -16.38 28.13
N ASN A 118 14.64 -15.83 27.47
CA ASN A 118 14.76 -15.90 26.03
C ASN A 118 15.18 -17.32 25.64
N ARG A 119 14.30 -18.05 24.96
CA ARG A 119 14.56 -19.45 24.55
C ARG A 119 15.74 -19.60 23.59
N GLN A 120 16.06 -18.56 22.81
CA GLN A 120 17.14 -18.60 21.82
C GLN A 120 18.51 -18.37 22.45
N THR A 121 18.62 -17.43 23.38
CA THR A 121 19.90 -17.06 24.02
C THR A 121 20.12 -17.73 25.37
N GLY A 122 19.05 -18.24 25.99
CA GLY A 122 19.05 -18.73 27.37
C GLY A 122 19.12 -17.61 28.43
N GLY A 123 19.20 -16.34 28.01
CA GLY A 123 19.29 -15.19 28.89
C GLY A 123 17.97 -14.88 29.60
N VAL A 124 18.06 -14.22 30.75
CA VAL A 124 16.89 -13.67 31.45
C VAL A 124 16.34 -12.49 30.63
N ILE A 125 15.02 -12.40 30.52
CA ILE A 125 14.34 -11.25 29.91
C ILE A 125 13.91 -10.33 31.04
N HIS A 126 14.18 -9.03 30.92
CA HIS A 126 13.71 -8.05 31.90
C HIS A 126 12.39 -7.43 31.46
N VAL A 127 11.37 -7.48 32.33
CA VAL A 127 10.04 -6.95 32.05
C VAL A 127 9.58 -6.07 33.21
N ASP A 128 9.93 -4.79 33.16
CA ASP A 128 9.73 -3.81 34.24
C ASP A 128 8.32 -3.85 34.86
N ASN A 129 7.28 -3.99 34.03
CA ASN A 129 5.87 -3.98 34.46
C ASN A 129 5.36 -5.33 35.02
N LEU A 130 6.16 -6.41 34.96
CA LEU A 130 5.73 -7.75 35.38
C LEU A 130 6.62 -8.37 36.47
N GLU A 131 7.74 -7.75 36.81
CA GLU A 131 8.68 -8.24 37.84
C GLU A 131 8.30 -7.79 39.26
N HIS A 132 7.00 -7.68 39.52
CA HIS A 132 6.47 -7.35 40.84
C HIS A 132 6.11 -8.62 41.60
N ARG A 133 6.21 -8.57 42.94
CA ARG A 133 5.79 -9.71 43.79
C ARG A 133 4.27 -9.85 43.85
N ASP A 134 3.55 -8.75 43.73
CA ASP A 134 2.09 -8.69 43.81
C ASP A 134 1.57 -7.78 42.70
N PHE A 135 0.51 -8.21 42.03
CA PHE A 135 -0.19 -7.43 41.02
C PHE A 135 -1.40 -6.77 41.69
N PRO A 136 -1.63 -5.47 41.49
CA PRO A 136 -2.80 -4.81 42.04
C PRO A 136 -4.09 -5.34 41.39
N GLU A 137 -5.22 -5.28 42.10
CA GLU A 137 -6.50 -5.84 41.61
C GLU A 137 -6.97 -5.19 40.29
N ASP A 138 -6.56 -3.95 40.03
CA ASP A 138 -6.87 -3.20 38.82
C ASP A 138 -5.89 -3.46 37.67
N HIS A 139 -4.87 -4.31 37.88
CA HIS A 139 -3.86 -4.62 36.88
C HIS A 139 -4.52 -5.12 35.57
N PRO A 140 -4.09 -4.64 34.39
CA PRO A 140 -4.72 -4.99 33.11
C PRO A 140 -4.80 -6.51 32.86
N LEU A 141 -3.75 -7.25 33.20
CA LEU A 141 -3.71 -8.72 33.03
C LEU A 141 -4.66 -9.47 33.97
N LEU A 142 -5.12 -8.83 35.05
CA LEU A 142 -6.10 -9.38 36.00
C LEU A 142 -7.53 -8.89 35.72
N ALA A 143 -7.74 -8.13 34.63
CA ALA A 143 -9.06 -7.57 34.33
C ALA A 143 -10.15 -8.63 34.11
N HIS A 144 -9.79 -9.89 33.85
CA HIS A 144 -10.76 -10.99 33.77
C HIS A 144 -11.50 -11.26 35.09
N ASN A 145 -10.90 -10.95 36.24
CA ASN A 145 -11.57 -10.99 37.54
C ASN A 145 -12.72 -9.98 37.63
N ARG A 146 -12.73 -8.97 36.76
CA ARG A 146 -13.76 -7.93 36.63
C ARG A 146 -14.76 -8.21 35.50
N GLY A 147 -14.76 -9.43 34.94
CA GLY A 147 -15.69 -9.84 33.88
C GLY A 147 -15.25 -9.47 32.46
N VAL A 148 -14.04 -8.92 32.29
CA VAL A 148 -13.41 -8.82 30.97
C VAL A 148 -13.03 -10.24 30.52
N GLY A 149 -13.08 -10.56 29.23
CA GLY A 149 -12.70 -11.89 28.75
C GLY A 149 -11.20 -12.18 28.94
N HIS A 150 -10.67 -13.07 28.11
CA HIS A 150 -9.21 -13.30 28.06
C HIS A 150 -8.49 -12.00 27.72
N ILE A 151 -7.41 -11.70 28.43
CA ILE A 151 -6.61 -10.50 28.19
C ILE A 151 -5.48 -10.86 27.25
N ARG A 152 -5.29 -10.06 26.20
CA ARG A 152 -4.31 -10.28 25.15
C ARG A 152 -3.65 -8.96 24.79
N GLY A 153 -2.35 -8.99 24.58
CA GLY A 153 -1.65 -7.89 23.95
C GLY A 153 -0.15 -8.09 23.95
N THR A 154 0.56 -7.02 23.69
CA THR A 154 2.01 -7.00 23.62
C THR A 154 2.57 -6.27 24.84
N ILE A 155 3.73 -6.68 25.34
CA ILE A 155 4.45 -5.99 26.41
C ILE A 155 5.88 -5.70 25.94
N ALA A 156 6.36 -4.47 26.14
CA ALA A 156 7.73 -4.10 25.79
C ALA A 156 8.73 -4.77 26.76
N THR A 157 9.85 -5.28 26.23
CA THR A 157 10.96 -5.85 27.01
C THR A 157 12.30 -5.41 26.43
N ASP A 158 13.38 -5.62 27.19
CA ASP A 158 14.74 -5.40 26.74
C ASP A 158 15.17 -6.29 25.55
N ASN A 159 14.50 -7.43 25.37
CA ASN A 159 14.70 -8.37 24.27
C ASN A 159 13.72 -8.14 23.10
N GLY A 160 12.81 -7.17 23.22
CA GLY A 160 11.76 -6.87 22.25
C GLY A 160 10.35 -7.20 22.72
N PRO A 161 9.32 -7.00 21.88
CA PRO A 161 7.94 -7.20 22.29
C PRO A 161 7.67 -8.67 22.64
N ILE A 162 7.05 -8.90 23.79
CA ILE A 162 6.54 -10.19 24.20
C ILE A 162 5.01 -10.22 24.02
N LEU A 163 4.54 -11.13 23.20
CA LEU A 163 3.12 -11.40 23.04
C LEU A 163 2.63 -12.10 24.29
N THR A 164 1.58 -11.57 24.90
CA THR A 164 1.12 -11.98 26.22
C THR A 164 -0.37 -12.28 26.20
N THR A 165 -0.75 -13.39 26.84
CA THR A 165 -2.15 -13.71 27.12
C THR A 165 -2.30 -14.10 28.59
N ALA A 166 -3.41 -13.69 29.21
CA ALA A 166 -3.75 -14.01 30.58
C ALA A 166 -5.12 -14.68 30.65
N ALA A 167 -5.18 -15.82 31.33
CA ALA A 167 -6.38 -16.64 31.45
C ALA A 167 -6.67 -17.02 32.92
N PRO A 168 -7.94 -16.95 33.35
CA PRO A 168 -8.34 -17.37 34.70
C PRO A 168 -8.21 -18.88 34.88
N LEU A 169 -7.62 -19.31 36.00
CA LEU A 169 -7.53 -20.71 36.38
C LEU A 169 -8.88 -21.18 36.96
N LEU A 170 -9.78 -21.64 36.08
CA LEU A 170 -11.12 -22.13 36.45
C LEU A 170 -11.16 -23.65 36.71
N GLY A 171 -10.10 -24.37 36.32
CA GLY A 171 -10.07 -25.83 36.36
C GLY A 171 -11.06 -26.46 35.36
N LYS A 172 -11.16 -27.80 35.37
CA LYS A 172 -11.97 -28.55 34.39
C LYS A 172 -13.46 -28.25 34.48
N ARG A 173 -13.93 -27.91 35.69
CA ARG A 173 -15.36 -27.62 35.93
C ARG A 173 -15.76 -26.26 35.36
N GLY A 174 -14.80 -25.35 35.15
CA GLY A 174 -15.07 -24.02 34.58
C GLY A 174 -15.92 -23.12 35.46
N VAL A 175 -16.06 -23.42 36.76
CA VAL A 175 -16.97 -22.71 37.67
C VAL A 175 -16.19 -21.66 38.45
N PRO A 176 -16.60 -20.37 38.39
CA PRO A 176 -16.04 -19.33 39.24
C PRO A 176 -16.22 -19.61 40.75
N PRO A 177 -15.38 -19.05 41.63
CA PRO A 177 -14.31 -18.10 41.31
C PRO A 177 -13.05 -18.79 40.79
N ALA A 178 -12.28 -18.09 39.95
CA ALA A 178 -10.98 -18.55 39.52
C ALA A 178 -10.04 -18.74 40.72
N ALA A 179 -9.20 -19.78 40.67
CA ALA A 179 -8.16 -20.09 41.65
C ALA A 179 -6.95 -19.16 41.55
N GLY A 180 -6.87 -18.38 40.48
CA GLY A 180 -5.77 -17.48 40.16
C GLY A 180 -5.77 -17.18 38.67
N THR A 181 -4.63 -16.75 38.15
CA THR A 181 -4.44 -16.46 36.73
C THR A 181 -3.13 -17.07 36.26
N VAL A 182 -3.16 -17.64 35.07
CA VAL A 182 -1.95 -17.99 34.33
C VAL A 182 -1.73 -16.97 33.23
N ILE A 183 -0.52 -16.43 33.18
CA ILE A 183 -0.07 -15.45 32.20
C ILE A 183 1.07 -16.12 31.46
N ILE A 184 0.97 -16.21 30.15
CA ILE A 184 2.03 -16.77 29.31
C ILE A 184 2.44 -15.75 28.28
N GLY A 185 3.69 -15.86 27.83
CA GLY A 185 4.15 -15.04 26.72
C GLY A 185 5.23 -15.68 25.87
N ARG A 186 5.32 -15.15 24.66
CA ARG A 186 6.26 -15.55 23.62
C ARG A 186 6.89 -14.31 23.03
N LEU A 187 8.22 -14.28 22.98
CA LEU A 187 8.95 -13.18 22.37
C LEU A 187 8.67 -13.17 20.87
N MET A 188 8.36 -12.01 20.31
CA MET A 188 8.27 -11.84 18.87
C MET A 188 9.69 -11.87 18.31
N ASP A 189 10.14 -13.04 17.86
CA ASP A 189 11.48 -13.23 17.34
C ASP A 189 11.54 -13.00 15.81
N LYS A 190 12.76 -13.01 15.28
CA LYS A 190 12.99 -12.87 13.83
C LYS A 190 12.31 -13.98 13.01
N ALA A 191 12.10 -15.16 13.58
CA ALA A 191 11.46 -16.27 12.89
C ALA A 191 9.95 -16.05 12.76
N ALA A 192 9.29 -15.53 13.80
CA ALA A 192 7.90 -15.10 13.76
C ALA A 192 7.69 -13.97 12.73
N VAL A 193 8.55 -12.95 12.77
CA VAL A 193 8.52 -11.83 11.80
C VAL A 193 8.71 -12.35 10.37
N SER A 194 9.67 -13.25 10.14
CA SER A 194 9.92 -13.86 8.83
C SER A 194 8.74 -14.70 8.33
N ARG A 195 8.08 -15.44 9.22
CA ARG A 195 6.86 -16.18 8.87
C ARG A 195 5.72 -15.26 8.45
N ILE A 196 5.50 -14.15 9.17
CA ILE A 196 4.49 -13.15 8.82
C ILE A 196 4.84 -12.49 7.47
N SER A 197 6.12 -12.13 7.28
CA SER A 197 6.64 -11.60 6.01
C SER A 197 6.36 -12.54 4.84
N GLY A 198 6.65 -13.85 5.00
CA GLY A 198 6.43 -14.87 3.98
C GLY A 198 4.95 -15.14 3.66
N GLN A 199 4.05 -14.97 4.63
CA GLN A 199 2.60 -15.08 4.39
C GLN A 199 2.06 -13.93 3.53
N MET A 200 2.67 -12.75 3.64
CA MET A 200 2.19 -11.51 3.01
C MET A 200 2.90 -11.17 1.71
N ASN A 201 3.97 -11.89 1.34
CA ASN A 201 4.87 -11.50 0.24
C ASN A 201 5.38 -10.05 0.33
N ASN A 202 5.44 -9.51 1.55
CA ASN A 202 5.92 -8.17 1.86
C ASN A 202 7.14 -8.29 2.77
N ALA A 203 8.10 -7.38 2.63
CA ALA A 203 9.22 -7.32 3.57
C ALA A 203 8.73 -6.68 4.87
N LEU A 204 8.76 -7.45 5.95
CA LEU A 204 8.44 -6.98 7.29
C LEU A 204 9.72 -6.99 8.12
N GLU A 205 10.08 -5.84 8.66
CA GLU A 205 11.13 -5.72 9.67
C GLU A 205 10.53 -5.22 10.97
N MET A 206 10.98 -5.80 12.07
CA MET A 206 10.61 -5.36 13.42
C MET A 206 11.87 -4.93 14.14
N THR A 207 11.87 -3.68 14.61
CA THR A 207 12.91 -3.14 15.48
C THR A 207 12.33 -2.95 16.89
N PRO A 208 12.81 -3.71 17.90
CA PRO A 208 12.48 -3.48 19.30
C PRO A 208 12.74 -2.03 19.73
N ILE A 209 11.77 -1.39 20.40
CA ILE A 209 11.96 -0.04 20.93
C ILE A 209 12.66 -0.13 22.29
N THR A 210 13.99 -0.19 22.25
CA THR A 210 14.86 -0.28 23.44
C THR A 210 15.83 0.91 23.53
N ALA A 211 16.64 0.95 24.58
CA ALA A 211 17.68 1.96 24.74
C ALA A 211 18.67 2.00 23.55
N GLY A 212 18.86 0.86 22.86
CA GLY A 212 19.77 0.70 21.73
C GLY A 212 19.32 1.33 20.41
N LEU A 213 18.16 2.00 20.33
CA LEU A 213 17.72 2.66 19.11
C LEU A 213 18.72 3.71 18.63
N SER A 214 18.98 3.73 17.32
CA SER A 214 19.69 4.81 16.66
C SER A 214 18.94 6.15 16.80
N SER A 215 19.66 7.27 16.67
CA SER A 215 19.06 8.61 16.73
C SER A 215 17.95 8.79 15.68
N GLY A 216 18.19 8.35 14.44
CA GLY A 216 17.19 8.43 13.35
C GLY A 216 15.93 7.62 13.64
N GLN A 217 16.06 6.37 14.10
CA GLN A 217 14.89 5.56 14.46
C GLN A 217 14.10 6.18 15.62
N ARG A 218 14.79 6.77 16.60
CA ARG A 218 14.13 7.42 17.75
C ARG A 218 13.37 8.68 17.32
N GLU A 219 13.89 9.44 16.37
CA GLU A 219 13.18 10.58 15.76
C GLU A 219 11.92 10.11 15.03
N THR A 220 12.01 9.05 14.22
CA THR A 220 10.85 8.44 13.54
C THR A 220 9.78 7.99 14.53
N VAL A 221 10.17 7.28 15.59
CA VAL A 221 9.25 6.81 16.64
C VAL A 221 8.54 8.01 17.29
N ASN A 222 9.30 9.05 17.68
CA ASN A 222 8.72 10.25 18.29
C ASN A 222 7.75 10.97 17.35
N HIS A 223 8.06 11.04 16.06
CA HIS A 223 7.20 11.65 15.05
C HIS A 223 5.88 10.88 14.89
N ILE A 224 5.94 9.55 14.77
CA ILE A 224 4.76 8.69 14.70
C ILE A 224 3.91 8.83 15.96
N LEU A 225 4.52 8.80 17.15
CA LEU A 225 3.81 8.92 18.42
C LEU A 225 3.16 10.30 18.61
N ALA A 226 3.73 11.37 18.06
CA ALA A 226 3.19 12.72 18.16
C ALA A 226 1.97 12.95 17.25
N LEU A 227 1.96 12.34 16.07
CA LEU A 227 0.85 12.45 15.12
C LEU A 227 -0.22 11.36 15.31
N ASP A 228 0.13 10.27 16.00
CA ASP A 228 -0.67 9.04 16.11
C ASP A 228 -1.06 8.45 14.74
N GLU A 229 -0.22 8.69 13.74
CA GLU A 229 -0.41 8.22 12.37
C GLU A 229 0.84 7.50 11.85
N PRO A 230 0.67 6.45 11.02
CA PRO A 230 1.79 5.78 10.39
C PRO A 230 2.48 6.68 9.37
N VAL A 231 3.82 6.64 9.35
CA VAL A 231 4.60 7.31 8.31
C VAL A 231 4.64 6.42 7.09
N ILE A 232 4.15 6.90 5.96
CA ILE A 232 4.12 6.15 4.69
C ILE A 232 4.94 6.91 3.67
N GLU A 233 6.05 6.31 3.26
CA GLU A 233 7.00 6.89 2.32
C GLU A 233 7.08 6.03 1.06
N ARG A 234 7.29 6.71 -0.07
CA ARG A 234 7.55 6.06 -1.34
C ARG A 234 9.05 6.09 -1.61
N ALA A 235 9.64 4.92 -1.78
CA ALA A 235 11.04 4.79 -2.14
C ALA A 235 11.27 5.10 -3.63
N ALA A 236 12.53 5.37 -3.98
CA ALA A 236 12.92 5.71 -5.35
C ALA A 236 12.72 4.56 -6.35
N ASP A 237 12.78 3.31 -5.87
CA ASP A 237 12.47 2.10 -6.65
C ASP A 237 10.95 1.90 -6.87
N GLY A 238 10.12 2.78 -6.29
CA GLY A 238 8.68 2.74 -6.41
C GLY A 238 7.98 1.81 -5.42
N SER A 239 8.72 1.16 -4.53
CA SER A 239 8.16 0.48 -3.37
C SER A 239 7.60 1.50 -2.37
N TRP A 240 6.65 1.06 -1.57
CA TRP A 240 6.12 1.85 -0.47
C TRP A 240 6.56 1.23 0.83
N THR A 241 7.11 2.05 1.72
CA THR A 241 7.50 1.65 3.07
C THR A 241 6.62 2.36 4.07
N ALA A 242 6.00 1.61 4.97
CA ALA A 242 5.23 2.14 6.06
C ALA A 242 5.88 1.81 7.39
N LEU A 243 6.02 2.84 8.21
CA LEU A 243 6.62 2.81 9.53
C LEU A 243 5.54 3.03 10.57
N LEU A 244 5.41 2.08 11.49
CA LEU A 244 4.36 2.07 12.50
C LEU A 244 4.93 1.72 13.87
N VAL A 245 4.43 2.36 14.91
CA VAL A 245 4.78 2.05 16.29
C VAL A 245 3.67 1.20 16.90
N GLN A 246 4.01 -0.03 17.29
CA GLN A 246 3.13 -0.87 18.09
C GLN A 246 3.25 -0.43 19.55
N ARG A 247 2.10 -0.14 20.17
CA ARG A 247 2.00 0.13 21.60
C ARG A 247 1.74 -1.16 22.37
N ASP A 248 2.23 -1.21 23.60
CA ASP A 248 1.99 -2.29 24.53
C ASP A 248 0.66 -2.13 25.27
N LEU A 249 0.32 -3.12 26.11
CA LEU A 249 -0.89 -3.13 26.94
C LEU A 249 -1.01 -1.96 27.92
N PHE A 250 0.09 -1.26 28.19
CA PHE A 250 0.17 -0.11 29.09
C PHE A 250 0.26 1.22 28.33
N GLY A 251 0.25 1.18 26.99
CA GLY A 251 0.31 2.34 26.10
C GLY A 251 1.74 2.79 25.72
N TYR A 252 2.77 2.10 26.21
CA TYR A 252 4.17 2.38 25.90
C TYR A 252 4.57 1.81 24.54
N PRO A 253 5.49 2.44 23.80
CA PRO A 253 5.96 1.92 22.52
C PRO A 253 6.81 0.65 22.70
N ALA A 254 6.43 -0.45 22.02
CA ALA A 254 7.10 -1.75 22.14
C ALA A 254 8.01 -2.07 20.94
N ALA A 255 7.54 -1.78 19.72
CA ALA A 255 8.27 -2.06 18.50
C ALA A 255 7.95 -1.07 17.39
N LEU A 256 8.97 -0.80 16.57
CA LEU A 256 8.85 -0.11 15.30
C LEU A 256 8.78 -1.17 14.19
N TYR A 257 7.67 -1.22 13.48
CA TYR A 257 7.50 -2.06 12.30
C TYR A 257 7.79 -1.24 11.04
N SER A 258 8.60 -1.80 10.14
CA SER A 258 8.81 -1.32 8.78
C SER A 258 8.24 -2.35 7.83
N ILE A 259 7.23 -1.94 7.06
CA ILE A 259 6.55 -2.79 6.07
C ILE A 259 6.83 -2.23 4.70
N THR A 260 7.60 -2.95 3.90
CA THR A 260 7.84 -2.60 2.50
C THR A 260 7.02 -3.50 1.59
N ALA A 261 6.12 -2.88 0.83
CA ALA A 261 5.21 -3.56 -0.09
C ALA A 261 5.35 -3.01 -1.51
N TRP A 262 5.19 -3.91 -2.48
CA TRP A 262 5.09 -3.58 -3.89
C TRP A 262 3.61 -3.55 -4.28
N SER A 263 3.18 -2.48 -4.94
CA SER A 263 1.82 -2.47 -5.52
C SER A 263 1.77 -3.45 -6.69
N THR A 264 0.69 -4.25 -6.79
CA THR A 264 0.52 -5.19 -7.91
C THR A 264 0.32 -4.46 -9.24
N ILE A 265 -0.11 -3.20 -9.19
CA ILE A 265 -0.27 -2.30 -10.33
C ILE A 265 0.94 -1.37 -10.53
N HIS A 266 2.07 -1.65 -9.85
CA HIS A 266 3.28 -0.85 -9.97
C HIS A 266 3.74 -0.75 -11.44
N GLY A 267 3.91 0.47 -11.92
CA GLY A 267 4.37 0.74 -13.28
C GLY A 267 3.29 0.55 -14.36
N LEU A 268 2.18 -0.15 -14.06
CA LEU A 268 1.06 -0.35 -14.99
C LEU A 268 0.48 0.99 -15.45
N GLY A 269 0.37 1.97 -14.55
CA GLY A 269 -0.08 3.31 -14.90
C GLY A 269 0.85 4.03 -15.88
N ALA A 270 2.16 3.95 -15.65
CA ALA A 270 3.17 4.56 -16.51
C ALA A 270 3.21 3.88 -17.90
N ASP A 271 3.15 2.55 -17.94
CA ASP A 271 3.12 1.79 -19.19
C ASP A 271 1.82 2.01 -19.97
N THR A 272 0.69 2.10 -19.28
CA THR A 272 -0.61 2.42 -19.89
C THR A 272 -0.58 3.81 -20.50
N VAL A 273 -0.13 4.82 -19.75
CA VAL A 273 -0.03 6.21 -20.23
C VAL A 273 0.98 6.34 -21.37
N ARG A 274 2.13 5.67 -21.29
CA ARG A 274 3.13 5.65 -22.37
C ARG A 274 2.58 5.00 -23.64
N THR A 275 1.91 3.85 -23.52
CA THR A 275 1.33 3.15 -24.67
C THR A 275 0.19 3.96 -25.29
N ALA A 276 -0.70 4.53 -24.46
CA ALA A 276 -1.76 5.43 -24.91
C ALA A 276 -1.20 6.68 -25.61
N SER A 277 -0.14 7.28 -25.08
CA SER A 277 0.53 8.45 -25.69
C SER A 277 1.13 8.11 -27.05
N ILE A 278 1.80 6.96 -27.19
CA ILE A 278 2.36 6.52 -28.47
C ILE A 278 1.23 6.29 -29.49
N MET A 279 0.14 5.63 -29.09
CA MET A 279 -1.03 5.42 -29.95
C MET A 279 -1.69 6.74 -30.36
N ALA A 280 -1.84 7.70 -29.44
CA ALA A 280 -2.40 9.02 -29.72
C ALA A 280 -1.56 9.81 -30.73
N ILE A 281 -0.23 9.77 -30.60
CA ILE A 281 0.70 10.38 -31.56
C ILE A 281 0.59 9.71 -32.93
N LEU A 282 0.62 8.37 -33.00
CA LEU A 282 0.50 7.64 -34.26
C LEU A 282 -0.85 7.89 -34.95
N ALA A 283 -1.94 7.92 -34.19
CA ALA A 283 -3.27 8.26 -34.70
C ALA A 283 -3.30 9.69 -35.24
N SER A 284 -2.73 10.66 -34.50
CA SER A 284 -2.66 12.07 -34.92
C SER A 284 -1.84 12.24 -36.20
N LEU A 285 -0.69 11.58 -36.31
CA LEU A 285 0.13 11.59 -37.53
C LEU A 285 -0.61 10.97 -38.72
N THR A 286 -1.35 9.88 -38.49
CA THR A 286 -2.17 9.24 -39.52
C THR A 286 -3.26 10.18 -40.02
N VAL A 287 -3.98 10.84 -39.11
CA VAL A 287 -5.02 11.83 -39.45
C VAL A 287 -4.41 12.99 -40.24
N ILE A 288 -3.27 13.53 -39.80
CA ILE A 288 -2.56 14.60 -40.53
C ILE A 288 -2.17 14.13 -41.93
N ALA A 289 -1.59 12.93 -42.08
CA ALA A 289 -1.20 12.39 -43.37
C ALA A 289 -2.39 12.23 -44.33
N VAL A 290 -3.51 11.69 -43.83
CA VAL A 290 -4.75 11.53 -44.60
C VAL A 290 -5.32 12.88 -45.02
N ILE A 291 -5.38 13.86 -44.12
CA ILE A 291 -5.90 15.20 -44.46
C ILE A 291 -4.99 15.89 -45.48
N LEU A 292 -3.66 15.83 -45.31
CA LEU A 292 -2.72 16.41 -46.27
C LEU A 292 -2.86 15.75 -47.65
N PHE A 293 -3.03 14.42 -47.69
CA PHE A 293 -3.26 13.68 -48.93
C PHE A 293 -4.57 14.11 -49.61
N LEU A 294 -5.68 14.14 -48.87
CA LEU A 294 -6.99 14.54 -49.39
C LEU A 294 -7.01 16.00 -49.82
N MET A 295 -6.47 16.91 -49.02
CA MET A 295 -6.37 18.33 -49.35
C MET A 295 -5.52 18.54 -50.61
N ARG A 296 -4.40 17.82 -50.75
CA ARG A 296 -3.57 17.89 -51.96
C ARG A 296 -4.35 17.45 -53.20
N ARG A 297 -5.09 16.34 -53.08
CA ARG A 297 -5.83 15.73 -54.20
C ARG A 297 -7.10 16.49 -54.58
N LEU A 298 -7.87 16.95 -53.60
CA LEU A 298 -9.20 17.53 -53.78
C LEU A 298 -9.20 19.06 -53.90
N ILE A 299 -8.22 19.75 -53.31
CA ILE A 299 -8.22 21.23 -53.27
C ILE A 299 -7.01 21.79 -54.01
N VAL A 300 -5.79 21.36 -53.66
CA VAL A 300 -4.55 21.97 -54.17
C VAL A 300 -4.37 21.71 -55.66
N HIS A 301 -4.51 20.47 -56.10
CA HIS A 301 -4.26 20.11 -57.49
C HIS A 301 -5.29 20.73 -58.45
N PRO A 302 -6.62 20.67 -58.20
CA PRO A 302 -7.61 21.35 -59.04
C PRO A 302 -7.39 22.86 -59.10
N PHE A 303 -7.15 23.52 -57.96
CA PHE A 303 -6.91 24.95 -57.92
C PHE A 303 -5.63 25.37 -58.65
N ALA A 304 -4.56 24.59 -58.53
CA ALA A 304 -3.30 24.86 -59.22
C ALA A 304 -3.43 24.74 -60.74
N ASN A 305 -4.22 23.77 -61.23
CA ASN A 305 -4.52 23.61 -62.65
C ASN A 305 -5.37 24.78 -63.17
N LEU A 306 -6.47 25.11 -62.48
CA LEU A 306 -7.32 26.26 -62.82
C LEU A 306 -6.51 27.56 -62.91
N LYS A 307 -5.65 27.82 -61.93
CA LYS A 307 -4.75 28.99 -61.93
C LYS A 307 -3.80 28.96 -63.13
N ARG A 308 -3.22 27.81 -63.46
CA ARG A 308 -2.25 27.68 -64.56
C ARG A 308 -2.92 27.96 -65.90
N GLU A 309 -4.10 27.39 -66.14
CA GLU A 309 -4.86 27.59 -67.38
C GLU A 309 -5.31 29.04 -67.54
N LEU A 310 -5.81 29.67 -66.47
CA LEU A 310 -6.20 31.08 -66.52
C LEU A 310 -4.99 32.01 -66.82
N LEU A 311 -3.82 31.71 -66.25
CA LEU A 311 -2.59 32.45 -66.54
C LEU A 311 -2.10 32.22 -67.97
N ASP A 312 -2.27 31.01 -68.53
CA ASP A 312 -1.94 30.71 -69.92
C ASP A 312 -2.83 31.49 -70.90
N ILE A 313 -4.15 31.50 -70.68
CA ILE A 313 -5.11 32.28 -71.49
C ILE A 313 -4.75 33.78 -71.46
N ARG A 314 -4.45 34.32 -70.27
CA ARG A 314 -4.03 35.71 -70.11
C ARG A 314 -2.71 36.02 -70.84
N ALA A 315 -1.74 35.10 -70.79
CA ALA A 315 -0.43 35.29 -71.41
C ALA A 315 -0.50 35.15 -72.95
N SER A 316 -1.34 34.24 -73.46
CA SER A 316 -1.52 34.06 -74.90
C SER A 316 -2.45 35.08 -75.54
N GLY A 317 -3.32 35.74 -74.77
CA GLY A 317 -4.31 36.70 -75.26
C GLY A 317 -5.43 36.05 -76.10
N ASP A 318 -5.50 34.72 -76.09
CA ASP A 318 -6.41 33.93 -76.91
C ASP A 318 -7.67 33.58 -76.10
N LEU A 319 -8.71 34.39 -76.25
CA LEU A 319 -9.98 34.25 -75.55
C LEU A 319 -10.84 33.08 -76.07
N THR A 320 -10.41 32.37 -77.12
CA THR A 320 -11.12 31.20 -77.65
C THR A 320 -10.80 29.91 -76.88
N LYS A 321 -9.76 29.92 -76.04
CA LYS A 321 -9.41 28.80 -75.15
C LYS A 321 -10.40 28.69 -74.00
N THR A 322 -10.83 27.46 -73.70
CA THR A 322 -11.75 27.15 -72.59
C THR A 322 -11.06 26.33 -71.51
N ILE A 323 -11.46 26.56 -70.27
CA ILE A 323 -11.01 25.83 -69.08
C ILE A 323 -11.86 24.55 -68.93
N PRO A 324 -11.28 23.35 -68.77
CA PRO A 324 -12.05 22.13 -68.58
C PRO A 324 -12.90 22.18 -67.30
N ALA A 325 -14.21 22.07 -67.43
CA ALA A 325 -15.16 22.09 -66.32
C ALA A 325 -15.70 20.67 -66.02
N SER A 326 -14.82 19.75 -65.61
CA SER A 326 -15.21 18.38 -65.27
C SER A 326 -15.59 18.27 -63.79
N GLY A 327 -16.86 18.03 -63.50
CA GLY A 327 -17.34 17.78 -62.13
C GLY A 327 -18.64 18.51 -61.79
N LYS A 328 -19.06 18.41 -60.52
CA LYS A 328 -20.19 19.15 -59.94
C LYS A 328 -19.79 19.95 -58.69
N ASP A 329 -18.49 20.09 -58.45
CA ASP A 329 -17.95 20.85 -57.32
C ASP A 329 -17.88 22.35 -57.64
N GLU A 330 -17.51 23.14 -56.63
CA GLU A 330 -17.38 24.59 -56.73
C GLU A 330 -16.32 24.99 -57.77
N PHE A 331 -15.28 24.18 -57.97
CA PHE A 331 -14.27 24.42 -59.00
C PHE A 331 -14.86 24.29 -60.41
N ALA A 332 -15.67 23.27 -60.68
CA ALA A 332 -16.36 23.10 -61.96
C ALA A 332 -17.42 24.19 -62.22
N LEU A 333 -18.06 24.73 -61.17
CA LEU A 333 -18.94 25.89 -61.30
C LEU A 333 -18.15 27.14 -61.72
N VAL A 334 -17.04 27.43 -61.03
CA VAL A 334 -16.20 28.59 -61.35
C VAL A 334 -15.60 28.49 -62.75
N SER A 335 -15.14 27.31 -63.18
CA SER A 335 -14.64 27.11 -64.54
C SER A 335 -15.70 27.42 -65.61
N ARG A 336 -16.98 27.07 -65.36
CA ARG A 336 -18.08 27.38 -66.29
C ARG A 336 -18.35 28.87 -66.36
N GLU A 337 -18.46 29.53 -65.21
CA GLU A 337 -18.70 30.98 -65.15
C GLU A 337 -17.57 31.78 -65.84
N ILE A 338 -16.31 31.33 -65.69
CA ILE A 338 -15.17 31.95 -66.38
C ILE A 338 -15.27 31.73 -67.89
N ASN A 339 -15.61 30.53 -68.35
CA ASN A 339 -15.78 30.24 -69.77
C ASN A 339 -16.90 31.10 -70.38
N ASP A 340 -18.04 31.22 -69.69
CA ASP A 340 -19.18 32.03 -70.13
C ASP A 340 -18.76 33.51 -70.32
N LEU A 341 -18.03 34.07 -69.35
CA LEU A 341 -17.46 35.43 -69.45
C LEU A 341 -16.44 35.60 -70.57
N LEU A 342 -15.61 34.58 -70.85
CA LEU A 342 -14.66 34.61 -71.96
C LEU A 342 -15.41 34.61 -73.30
N THR A 343 -16.48 33.83 -73.43
CA THR A 343 -17.33 33.83 -74.64
C THR A 343 -18.12 35.11 -74.85
N GLU A 344 -18.52 35.82 -73.79
CA GLU A 344 -19.18 37.13 -73.93
C GLU A 344 -18.23 38.24 -74.42
N ARG A 345 -16.91 38.06 -74.27
CA ARG A 345 -15.90 39.09 -74.58
C ARG A 345 -14.93 38.74 -75.72
N ALA A 346 -14.97 37.51 -76.23
CA ALA A 346 -14.19 37.06 -77.39
C ALA A 346 -14.76 37.61 -78.70
#